data_AF-A0A951V3S9-F1
#
_entry.id   AF-A0A951V3S9-F1
#
_cell.length_a   1.000
_cell.length_b   1.000
_cell.length_c   1.000
_cell.angle_alpha   90.00
_cell.angle_beta   90.00
_cell.angle_gamma   90.00
#
_symmetry.space_group_name_H-M   'P 1'
#
loop_
_entity.id
_entity.type
_entity.pdbx_description
1 polymer ?
#
loop_
_entity_poly.entity_id
_entity_poly.type
_entity_poly.pdbx_seq_one_letter_code
_entity_poly.pdbx_strand_id
1 'polypeptide(L)'
;MNDAFRESLALLGALEQDRVFRNKIDAAADLMMCALQSGHKILWCGNGGSAADCQHLSAELVARLQYPRPALASLSLTTDTS
;
A
#
# COMPACT_ATOMS: atom_id res chain seq x y z
N MET A 1 -27.84 -6.72 -2.59
CA MET A 1 -27.06 -5.47 -2.75
C MET A 1 -26.80 -4.75 -1.42
N ASN A 2 -27.35 -5.18 -0.27
CA ASN A 2 -27.19 -4.48 1.02
C ASN A 2 -26.19 -5.10 2.02
N ASP A 3 -25.78 -6.35 1.87
CA ASP A 3 -24.98 -7.01 2.92
C ASP A 3 -23.47 -6.73 2.78
N ALA A 4 -22.89 -6.87 1.59
CA ALA A 4 -21.46 -6.62 1.38
C ALA A 4 -21.03 -5.17 1.72
N PHE A 5 -21.88 -4.18 1.45
CA PHE A 5 -21.61 -2.79 1.82
C PHE A 5 -21.64 -2.60 3.35
N ARG A 6 -22.59 -3.22 4.05
CA ARG A 6 -22.66 -3.16 5.52
C ARG A 6 -21.48 -3.87 6.16
N GLU A 7 -21.06 -5.00 5.60
CA GLU A 7 -19.88 -5.74 6.05
C GLU A 7 -18.60 -4.93 5.90
N SER A 8 -18.41 -4.27 4.74
CA SER A 8 -17.27 -3.37 4.52
C SER A 8 -17.25 -2.20 5.51
N LEU A 9 -18.39 -1.55 5.74
CA LEU A 9 -18.50 -0.47 6.74
C LEU A 9 -18.17 -0.95 8.15
N ALA A 10 -18.69 -2.12 8.55
CA ALA A 10 -18.43 -2.69 9.86
C ALA A 10 -16.94 -3.04 10.04
N LEU A 11 -16.30 -3.61 9.01
CA LEU A 11 -14.87 -3.89 9.00
C LEU A 11 -14.05 -2.62 9.13
N LEU A 12 -14.32 -1.59 8.32
CA LEU A 12 -13.60 -0.33 8.37
C LEU A 12 -13.75 0.35 9.74
N GLY A 13 -14.95 0.35 10.32
CA GLY A 13 -15.17 0.88 11.68
C GLY A 13 -14.43 0.09 12.76
N ALA A 14 -14.32 -1.24 12.62
CA ALA A 14 -13.53 -2.06 13.54
C ALA A 14 -12.03 -1.76 13.43
N LEU A 15 -11.49 -1.62 12.20
CA LEU A 15 -10.08 -1.29 11.96
C LEU A 15 -9.73 0.12 12.45
N GLU A 16 -10.64 1.08 12.34
CA GLU A 16 -10.46 2.44 12.88
C GLU A 16 -10.28 2.42 14.41
N GLN A 17 -11.05 1.60 15.11
CA GLN A 17 -10.99 1.49 16.57
C GLN A 17 -9.83 0.60 17.04
N ASP A 18 -9.32 -0.30 16.20
CA ASP A 18 -8.19 -1.16 16.51
C ASP A 18 -6.86 -0.38 16.55
N ARG A 19 -6.45 -0.01 17.76
CA ARG A 19 -5.17 0.67 18.01
C ARG A 19 -3.97 -0.18 17.59
N VAL A 20 -4.02 -1.50 17.77
CA VAL A 20 -2.89 -2.38 17.43
C VAL A 20 -2.71 -2.43 15.92
N PHE A 21 -3.82 -2.53 15.17
CA PHE A 21 -3.77 -2.49 13.71
C PHE A 21 -3.24 -1.15 13.19
N ARG A 22 -3.73 -0.02 13.71
CA ARG A 22 -3.23 1.31 13.33
C ARG A 22 -1.74 1.48 13.60
N ASN A 23 -1.25 1.05 14.77
CA ASN A 23 0.18 1.09 15.08
C ASN A 23 1.02 0.26 14.09
N LYS A 24 0.48 -0.83 13.54
CA LYS A 24 1.17 -1.63 12.51
C LYS A 24 1.23 -0.91 11.16
N ILE A 25 0.22 -0.12 10.81
CA ILE A 25 0.24 0.73 9.61
C ILE A 25 1.35 1.77 9.75
N ASP A 26 1.39 2.47 10.89
CA ASP A 26 2.43 3.49 11.15
C ASP A 26 3.83 2.87 11.10
N ALA A 27 4.03 1.72 11.76
CA ALA A 27 5.30 1.01 11.73
C ALA A 27 5.71 0.56 10.31
N ALA A 28 4.76 0.14 9.48
CA ALA A 28 5.04 -0.22 8.09
C ALA A 28 5.46 1.02 7.27
N ALA A 29 4.77 2.15 7.45
CA ALA A 29 5.13 3.40 6.79
C ALA A 29 6.53 3.89 7.21
N ASP A 30 6.86 3.83 8.51
CA ASP A 30 8.18 4.19 9.03
C ASP A 30 9.28 3.33 8.43
N LEU A 31 9.09 2.01 8.35
CA LEU A 31 10.04 1.09 7.72
C LEU A 31 10.27 1.43 6.25
N MET A 32 9.20 1.73 5.51
CA MET A 32 9.30 2.13 4.10
C MET A 32 10.05 3.46 3.94
N MET A 33 9.76 4.45 4.80
CA MET A 33 10.45 5.73 4.80
C MET A 33 11.94 5.57 5.09
N CYS A 34 12.31 4.81 6.14
CA CYS A 34 13.70 4.54 6.48
C CYS A 34 14.45 3.84 5.34
N ALA A 35 13.82 2.87 4.67
CA ALA A 35 14.40 2.17 3.54
C ALA A 35 14.70 3.15 2.38
N LEU A 36 13.74 3.99 1.99
CA LEU A 36 13.90 4.96 0.91
C LEU A 36 14.96 6.02 1.23
N GLN A 37 14.95 6.54 2.46
CA GLN A 37 15.95 7.51 2.94
C GLN A 37 17.37 6.92 2.95
N SER A 38 17.49 5.62 3.19
CA SER A 38 18.77 4.89 3.16
C SER A 38 19.20 4.46 1.75
N GLY A 39 18.51 4.91 0.70
CA GLY A 39 18.83 4.57 -0.69
C GLY A 39 18.39 3.17 -1.13
N HIS A 40 17.54 2.50 -0.35
CA HIS A 40 16.89 1.26 -0.75
C HIS A 40 15.62 1.53 -1.58
N LYS A 41 14.90 0.46 -1.91
CA LYS A 41 13.68 0.49 -2.73
C LYS A 41 12.59 -0.37 -2.11
N ILE A 42 11.34 -0.05 -2.41
CA ILE A 42 10.19 -0.85 -2.02
C ILE A 42 9.86 -1.84 -3.15
N LEU A 43 9.71 -3.12 -2.81
CA LEU A 43 9.31 -4.18 -3.74
C LEU A 43 7.94 -4.71 -3.33
N TRP A 44 7.00 -4.74 -4.26
CA TRP A 44 5.64 -5.22 -4.04
C TRP A 44 5.41 -6.56 -4.74
N CYS A 45 4.77 -7.52 -4.06
CA CYS A 45 4.42 -8.82 -4.65
C CYS A 45 3.06 -9.30 -4.15
N GLY A 46 2.30 -9.96 -5.03
CA GLY A 46 0.98 -10.49 -4.74
C GLY A 46 0.39 -11.23 -5.93
N ASN A 47 -0.69 -12.00 -5.69
CA ASN A 47 -1.39 -12.77 -6.71
C ASN A 47 -2.82 -12.23 -6.90
N GLY A 48 -3.40 -12.42 -8.09
CA GLY A 48 -4.79 -12.03 -8.37
C GLY A 48 -5.05 -10.55 -8.10
N GLY A 49 -6.07 -10.23 -7.29
CA GLY A 49 -6.39 -8.84 -6.92
C GLY A 49 -5.23 -8.11 -6.26
N SER A 50 -4.47 -8.78 -5.38
CA SER A 50 -3.29 -8.16 -4.73
C SER A 50 -2.16 -7.85 -5.72
N ALA A 51 -2.12 -8.52 -6.89
CA ALA A 51 -1.17 -8.15 -7.94
C ALA A 51 -1.50 -6.76 -8.51
N ALA A 52 -2.79 -6.42 -8.67
CA ALA A 52 -3.22 -5.10 -9.08
C ALA A 52 -2.90 -4.04 -8.01
N ASP A 53 -3.09 -4.35 -6.72
CA ASP A 53 -2.70 -3.45 -5.62
C ASP A 53 -1.19 -3.17 -5.61
N CYS A 54 -0.35 -4.18 -5.87
CA CYS A 54 1.10 -3.99 -5.97
C CYS A 54 1.49 -3.00 -7.07
N GLN A 55 0.82 -3.09 -8.23
CA GLN A 55 1.04 -2.18 -9.34
C GLN A 55 0.58 -0.76 -9.01
N HIS A 56 -0.60 -0.64 -8.38
CA HIS A 56 -1.16 0.62 -7.95
C HIS A 56 -0.22 1.33 -6.97
N LEU A 57 0.14 0.67 -5.87
CA LEU A 57 1.01 1.24 -4.84
C LEU A 57 2.39 1.61 -5.40
N SER A 58 2.94 0.77 -6.29
CA SER A 58 4.21 1.08 -6.93
C SER A 58 4.11 2.32 -7.83
N ALA A 59 3.01 2.47 -8.57
CA ALA A 59 2.80 3.61 -9.46
C ALA A 59 2.65 4.92 -8.66
N GLU A 60 1.95 4.90 -7.53
CA GLU A 60 1.82 6.08 -6.65
C GLU A 60 3.18 6.54 -6.10
N LEU A 61 4.07 5.60 -5.76
CA LEU A 61 5.42 5.91 -5.30
C LEU A 61 6.32 6.44 -6.42
N VAL A 62 6.30 5.81 -7.60
CA VAL A 62 7.14 6.22 -8.73
C VAL A 62 6.66 7.53 -9.36
N ALA A 63 5.35 7.69 -9.55
CA ALA A 63 4.76 8.88 -10.16
C ALA A 63 4.38 9.91 -9.10
N ARG A 64 3.13 9.89 -8.64
CA ARG A 64 2.57 10.84 -7.67
C ARG A 64 1.35 10.26 -6.98
N LEU A 65 1.18 10.62 -5.71
CA LEU A 65 -0.03 10.36 -4.93
C LEU A 65 -0.89 11.64 -4.82
N GLN A 66 -0.48 12.60 -3.98
CA GLN A 66 -1.27 13.82 -3.71
C GLN A 66 -0.68 15.11 -4.28
N TYR A 67 0.65 15.25 -4.30
CA TYR A 67 1.33 16.49 -4.71
C TYR A 67 2.60 16.19 -5.52
N PRO A 68 3.12 17.17 -6.28
CA PRO A 68 4.35 16.99 -7.06
C PRO A 68 5.56 16.78 -6.14
N ARG A 69 6.30 15.69 -6.36
CA ARG A 69 7.58 15.39 -5.73
C ARG A 69 8.46 14.54 -6.67
N PRO A 70 9.76 14.41 -6.42
CA PRO A 70 10.60 13.44 -7.12
C PRO A 70 10.07 12.00 -6.98
N ALA A 71 10.36 11.15 -7.96
CA ALA A 71 10.03 9.74 -7.95
C ALA A 71 10.68 9.02 -6.76
N LEU A 72 9.96 8.09 -6.12
CA LEU A 72 10.50 7.22 -5.09
C LEU A 72 10.81 5.85 -5.69
N ALA A 73 11.90 5.22 -5.22
CA ALA A 73 12.34 3.92 -5.72
C ALA A 73 11.37 2.82 -5.29
N SER A 74 10.50 2.40 -6.21
CA SER A 74 9.50 1.37 -5.99
C SER A 74 9.29 0.52 -7.24
N LEU A 75 9.07 -0.79 -7.07
CA LEU A 75 8.81 -1.72 -8.15
C LEU A 75 7.76 -2.76 -7.76
N SER A 76 6.79 -3.00 -8.64
CA SER A 76 5.92 -4.16 -8.57
C SER A 76 6.57 -5.36 -9.27
N LEU A 77 6.64 -6.50 -8.59
CA LEU A 77 7.17 -7.76 -9.14
C LEU A 77 6.10 -8.54 -9.93
N THR A 78 4.97 -7.91 -10.22
CA THR A 78 3.78 -8.56 -10.83
C THR A 78 3.45 -8.03 -12.22
N THR A 79 4.24 -7.10 -12.77
CA THR A 79 3.98 -6.44 -14.07
C THR A 79 4.68 -7.08 -15.26
N ASP A 80 5.67 -7.95 -15.03
CA ASP A 80 6.31 -8.74 -16.07
C ASP A 80 5.61 -10.11 -16.16
N THR A 81 4.36 -10.06 -16.62
CA THR A 81 3.60 -11.25 -16.99
C THR A 81 3.82 -11.50 -18.48
N SER A 82 4.27 -12.71 -18.81
CA SER A 82 4.62 -13.16 -20.17
C SER A 82 3.59 -12.83 -21.26
#